data_AF-A0A954ZWN4-F1
#
_entry.id   AF-A0A954ZWN4-F1
#
_cell.length_a   1.000
_cell.length_b   1.000
_cell.length_c   1.000
_cell.angle_alpha   90.00
_cell.angle_beta   90.00
_cell.angle_gamma   90.00
#
_symmetry.space_group_name_H-M   'P 1'
#
loop_
_entity.id
_entity.type
_entity.pdbx_description
1 polymer ?
#
loop_
_entity_poly.entity_id
_entity_poly.type
_entity_poly.pdbx_seq_one_letter_code
_entity_poly.pdbx_strand_id
1 'polypeptide(L)'
;MSQMGPTNRPEQPTAMGAQMVLCPYCGSLSTLAKQCNICSGYFDLLSRQRSQNAMGPWFIRDLSKPFQPGCSYATLVRMAQRGKIKPDTVLRGPSTRQFWSFARQTPGVANLLGECHSCHKPVMPTSNACPNCKASFLVPDDRQVLGLSPVHLLPGDADAETIARSLAGHQAPLPRPAAVVPALNPEPVPAPIDPAPVPEPQVIVEEPEWIEEEDDSEPTSGSRVGVVVAVLVFVVMMSGAGIWAWLHLSSRTDQTAQSETPVKSPSAREPEAVVDELLGDELASATTTDDDTTDVARPDRPIDRAGDGTIADGVQTVPDRTPTRPREADIERLAYDRILIGIAEGSLDEPGLEAGLLEVGSERRAPLRRLWERRAAQIRLGRLGV
;
A
#
# COMPACT_ATOMS: atom_id res chain seq x y z
N MET A 1 36.16 57.47 -27.28
CA MET A 1 34.69 57.44 -27.11
C MET A 1 34.19 56.12 -27.69
N SER A 2 34.23 55.05 -26.89
CA SER A 2 33.76 53.72 -27.31
C SER A 2 32.30 53.59 -26.91
N GLN A 3 31.43 53.53 -27.92
CA GLN A 3 29.99 53.36 -27.74
C GLN A 3 29.70 51.92 -27.31
N MET A 4 29.17 51.74 -26.11
CA MET A 4 28.60 50.47 -25.65
C MET A 4 27.27 50.24 -26.36
N GLY A 5 27.21 49.18 -27.18
CA GLY A 5 25.97 48.76 -27.84
C GLY A 5 24.96 48.17 -26.85
N PRO A 6 23.65 48.31 -27.11
CA PRO A 6 22.59 47.80 -26.24
C PRO A 6 22.62 46.26 -26.20
N THR A 7 22.74 45.71 -25.00
CA THR A 7 22.66 44.27 -24.72
C THR A 7 21.20 43.81 -24.87
N ASN A 8 20.93 43.02 -25.91
CA ASN A 8 19.68 42.28 -26.06
C ASN A 8 19.50 41.33 -24.87
N ARG A 9 18.63 41.72 -23.93
CA ARG A 9 18.20 40.87 -22.82
C ARG A 9 17.19 39.86 -23.39
N PRO A 10 17.44 38.54 -23.32
CA PRO A 10 16.46 37.57 -23.77
C PRO A 10 15.16 37.78 -22.99
N GLU A 11 14.06 38.03 -23.72
CA GLU A 11 12.73 38.15 -23.15
C GLU A 11 12.43 36.89 -22.33
N GLN A 12 12.27 37.06 -21.02
CA GLN A 12 11.81 35.99 -20.16
C GLN A 12 10.43 35.56 -20.67
N PRO A 13 10.23 34.26 -20.98
CA PRO A 13 8.93 33.77 -21.41
C PRO A 13 7.90 34.16 -20.36
N THR A 14 6.96 34.99 -20.78
CA THR A 14 5.87 35.50 -19.96
C THR A 14 5.19 34.30 -19.33
N ALA A 15 5.05 34.31 -18.00
CA ALA A 15 4.46 33.21 -17.24
C ALA A 15 3.04 32.95 -17.73
N MET A 16 2.90 32.04 -18.70
CA MET A 16 1.61 31.55 -19.16
C MET A 16 0.93 30.92 -17.95
N GLY A 17 -0.25 31.43 -17.60
CA GLY A 17 -0.99 31.03 -16.41
C GLY A 17 -1.01 29.51 -16.27
N ALA A 18 -0.64 29.02 -15.09
CA ALA A 18 -0.53 27.59 -14.83
C ALA A 18 -1.85 26.90 -15.20
N GLN A 19 -1.81 26.07 -16.26
CA GLN A 19 -2.97 25.34 -16.71
C GLN A 19 -3.34 24.31 -15.63
N MET A 20 -4.48 24.52 -14.96
CA MET A 20 -4.99 23.55 -14.00
C MET A 20 -5.56 22.35 -14.75
N VAL A 21 -5.18 21.15 -14.33
CA VAL A 21 -5.63 19.88 -14.91
C VAL A 21 -6.40 19.10 -13.86
N LEU A 22 -7.62 18.67 -14.18
CA LEU A 22 -8.43 17.81 -13.31
C LEU A 22 -7.85 16.40 -13.27
N CYS A 23 -7.56 15.89 -12.07
CA CYS A 23 -7.07 14.53 -11.89
C CYS A 23 -8.18 13.50 -12.15
N PRO A 24 -8.01 12.55 -13.08
CA PRO A 24 -9.04 11.54 -13.38
C PRO A 24 -9.19 10.48 -12.29
N TYR A 25 -8.30 10.44 -11.29
CA TYR A 25 -8.27 9.40 -10.26
C TYR A 25 -8.93 9.83 -8.95
N CYS A 26 -8.70 11.07 -8.51
CA CYS A 26 -9.22 11.57 -7.23
C CYS A 26 -10.13 12.79 -7.38
N GLY A 27 -10.36 13.27 -8.61
CA GLY A 27 -11.20 14.44 -8.89
C GLY A 27 -10.62 15.78 -8.44
N SER A 28 -9.39 15.82 -7.92
CA SER A 28 -8.77 17.07 -7.46
C SER A 28 -8.11 17.84 -8.61
N LEU A 29 -8.11 19.17 -8.53
CA LEU A 29 -7.38 20.03 -9.47
C LEU A 29 -5.89 19.98 -9.17
N SER A 30 -5.08 19.75 -10.21
CA SER A 30 -3.63 19.72 -10.12
C SER A 30 -3.00 20.84 -10.93
N THR A 31 -1.93 21.43 -10.38
CA THR A 31 -1.09 22.42 -11.07
C THR A 31 -0.01 21.77 -11.94
N LEU A 32 0.20 20.47 -11.79
CA LEU A 32 1.19 19.70 -12.54
C LEU A 32 0.52 19.05 -13.76
N ALA A 33 1.12 19.22 -14.94
CA ALA A 33 0.56 18.68 -16.18
C ALA A 33 0.73 17.16 -16.37
N LYS A 34 1.62 16.51 -15.60
CA LYS A 34 1.98 15.09 -15.77
C LYS A 34 1.50 14.18 -14.65
N GLN A 35 1.21 14.71 -13.46
CA GLN A 35 0.92 13.92 -12.27
C GLN A 35 0.07 14.72 -11.29
N CYS A 36 -0.81 14.07 -10.55
CA CYS A 36 -1.58 14.74 -9.51
C CYS A 36 -0.73 15.01 -8.27
N ASN A 37 -0.69 16.26 -7.79
CA ASN A 37 -0.07 16.68 -6.53
C ASN A 37 -0.70 16.07 -5.25
N ILE A 38 -1.94 15.55 -5.32
CA ILE A 38 -2.65 14.99 -4.15
C ILE A 38 -2.52 13.47 -4.08
N CYS A 39 -2.86 12.76 -5.17
CA CYS A 39 -2.84 11.29 -5.18
C CYS A 39 -1.59 10.69 -5.84
N SER A 40 -0.71 11.51 -6.40
CA SER A 40 0.49 11.09 -7.15
C SER A 40 0.20 10.22 -8.38
N GLY A 41 -1.05 10.19 -8.87
CA GLY A 41 -1.40 9.47 -10.09
C GLY A 41 -0.91 10.18 -11.35
N TYR A 42 -0.26 9.44 -12.26
CA TYR A 42 0.28 9.97 -13.52
C TYR A 42 -0.81 10.13 -14.59
N PHE A 43 -0.76 11.21 -15.38
CA PHE A 43 -1.80 11.54 -16.36
C PHE A 43 -1.61 10.90 -17.74
N ASP A 44 -0.58 10.06 -17.90
CA ASP A 44 -0.31 9.33 -19.14
C ASP A 44 -1.37 8.25 -19.45
N LEU A 45 -1.48 7.88 -20.73
CA LEU A 45 -2.50 6.95 -21.21
C LEU A 45 -2.36 5.54 -20.61
N LEU A 46 -1.14 5.07 -20.36
CA LEU A 46 -0.90 3.74 -19.79
C LEU A 46 -1.36 3.70 -18.34
N SER A 47 -1.05 4.74 -17.55
CA SER A 47 -1.54 4.86 -16.17
C SER A 47 -3.06 4.90 -16.11
N ARG A 48 -3.71 5.63 -17.02
CA ARG A 48 -5.18 5.66 -17.11
C ARG A 48 -5.76 4.28 -17.43
N GLN A 49 -5.18 3.58 -18.41
CA GLN A 49 -5.62 2.23 -18.76
C GLN A 49 -5.37 1.24 -17.61
N ARG A 50 -4.24 1.33 -16.90
CA ARG A 50 -3.98 0.53 -15.68
C ARG A 50 -5.06 0.74 -14.64
N SER A 51 -5.39 2.00 -14.36
CA SER A 51 -6.45 2.34 -13.41
C SER A 51 -7.79 1.80 -13.87
N GLN A 52 -8.15 1.95 -15.15
CA GLN A 52 -9.39 1.43 -15.70
C GLN A 52 -9.47 -0.11 -15.62
N ASN A 53 -8.38 -0.81 -15.90
CA ASN A 53 -8.28 -2.27 -15.73
C ASN A 53 -8.46 -2.67 -14.26
N ALA A 54 -7.90 -1.87 -13.34
CA ALA A 54 -8.01 -2.08 -11.91
C ALA A 54 -9.38 -1.69 -11.35
N MET A 55 -10.20 -0.91 -12.07
CA MET A 55 -11.53 -0.49 -11.62
C MET A 55 -12.48 -1.68 -11.50
N GLY A 56 -13.38 -1.58 -10.52
CA GLY A 56 -14.41 -2.57 -10.26
C GLY A 56 -15.35 -2.16 -9.13
N PRO A 57 -16.25 -3.06 -8.72
CA PRO A 57 -17.35 -2.74 -7.80
C PRO A 57 -16.93 -2.63 -6.33
N TRP A 58 -15.65 -2.85 -6.01
CA TRP A 58 -15.17 -2.88 -4.63
C TRP A 58 -14.58 -1.56 -4.19
N PHE A 59 -15.09 -0.96 -3.13
CA PHE A 59 -14.60 0.29 -2.57
C PHE A 59 -13.89 0.04 -1.25
N ILE A 60 -12.73 0.67 -1.06
CA ILE A 60 -11.98 0.68 0.19
C ILE A 60 -12.17 2.06 0.80
N ARG A 61 -12.58 2.12 2.07
CA ARG A 61 -12.72 3.39 2.77
C ARG A 61 -11.33 3.90 3.17
N ASP A 62 -10.83 4.89 2.44
CA ASP A 62 -9.62 5.63 2.78
C ASP A 62 -9.98 7.11 2.98
N LEU A 63 -9.81 7.61 4.21
CA LEU A 63 -10.12 9.01 4.56
C LEU A 63 -9.17 10.00 3.87
N SER A 64 -7.95 9.57 3.52
CA SER A 64 -7.00 10.40 2.78
C SER A 64 -7.34 10.49 1.29
N LYS A 65 -8.14 9.53 0.77
CA LYS A 65 -8.52 9.41 -0.64
C LYS A 65 -10.01 9.09 -0.77
N PRO A 66 -10.91 9.98 -0.33
CA PRO A 66 -12.35 9.70 -0.25
C PRO A 66 -13.01 9.45 -1.62
N PHE A 67 -12.38 9.94 -2.69
CA PHE A 67 -12.87 9.84 -4.07
C PHE A 67 -12.11 8.81 -4.90
N GLN A 68 -11.37 7.89 -4.27
CA GLN A 68 -10.69 6.85 -5.01
C GLN A 68 -11.71 5.96 -5.74
N PRO A 69 -11.49 5.64 -7.03
CA PRO A 69 -12.37 4.73 -7.73
C PRO A 69 -12.36 3.35 -7.07
N GLY A 70 -13.48 2.63 -7.20
CA GLY A 70 -13.55 1.24 -6.81
C GLY A 70 -12.52 0.39 -7.57
N CYS A 71 -12.19 -0.77 -7.03
CA CYS A 71 -11.23 -1.72 -7.57
C CYS A 71 -11.88 -3.06 -7.93
N SER A 72 -11.21 -3.85 -8.75
CA SER A 72 -11.62 -5.20 -9.11
C SER A 72 -11.34 -6.18 -7.96
N TYR A 73 -12.09 -7.28 -7.90
CA TYR A 73 -11.86 -8.33 -6.90
C TYR A 73 -10.44 -8.90 -6.99
N ALA A 74 -9.91 -9.13 -8.19
CA ALA A 74 -8.51 -9.55 -8.39
C ALA A 74 -7.50 -8.55 -7.80
N THR A 75 -7.79 -7.24 -7.85
CA THR A 75 -6.95 -6.23 -7.20
C THR A 75 -7.06 -6.31 -5.68
N LEU A 76 -8.26 -6.53 -5.16
CA LEU A 76 -8.50 -6.77 -3.74
C LEU A 76 -7.71 -7.99 -3.22
N VAL A 77 -7.72 -9.11 -3.95
CA VAL A 77 -6.95 -10.32 -3.64
C VAL A 77 -5.45 -10.01 -3.56
N ARG A 78 -4.89 -9.33 -4.57
CA ARG A 78 -3.47 -8.91 -4.56
C ARG A 78 -3.13 -7.99 -3.39
N MET A 79 -4.05 -7.11 -2.99
CA MET A 79 -3.85 -6.23 -1.83
C MET A 79 -3.90 -7.00 -0.51
N ALA A 80 -4.80 -7.98 -0.36
CA ALA A 80 -4.87 -8.86 0.79
C ALA A 80 -3.61 -9.72 0.92
N GLN A 81 -3.13 -10.34 -0.17
CA GLN A 81 -1.89 -11.11 -0.21
C GLN A 81 -0.66 -10.28 0.19
N ARG A 82 -0.65 -8.98 -0.13
CA ARG A 82 0.42 -8.04 0.25
C ARG A 82 0.26 -7.48 1.67
N GLY A 83 -0.77 -7.89 2.42
CA GLY A 83 -1.06 -7.38 3.76
C GLY A 83 -1.55 -5.93 3.80
N LYS A 84 -1.96 -5.36 2.66
CA LYS A 84 -2.53 -4.00 2.61
C LYS A 84 -3.97 -3.95 3.11
N ILE A 85 -4.71 -5.04 2.92
CA ILE A 85 -6.04 -5.22 3.51
C ILE A 85 -5.86 -5.96 4.83
N LYS A 86 -6.34 -5.34 5.90
CA LYS A 86 -6.35 -5.91 7.26
C LYS A 86 -7.78 -6.30 7.66
N PRO A 87 -7.96 -7.15 8.69
CA PRO A 87 -9.29 -7.55 9.18
C PRO A 87 -10.23 -6.37 9.53
N ASP A 88 -9.66 -5.26 9.99
CA ASP A 88 -10.33 -4.01 10.37
C ASP A 88 -10.50 -3.01 9.21
N THR A 89 -10.02 -3.33 8.00
CA THR A 89 -10.22 -2.49 6.83
C THR A 89 -11.70 -2.44 6.48
N VAL A 90 -12.23 -1.24 6.25
CA VAL A 90 -13.65 -1.04 5.91
C VAL A 90 -13.81 -1.05 4.39
N LEU A 91 -14.64 -1.97 3.91
CA LEU A 91 -14.87 -2.27 2.50
C LEU A 91 -16.36 -2.17 2.15
N ARG A 92 -16.65 -1.98 0.87
CA ARG A 92 -17.99 -2.09 0.29
C ARG A 92 -17.87 -2.82 -1.05
N GLY A 93 -18.82 -3.68 -1.40
CA GLY A 93 -18.82 -4.35 -2.69
C GLY A 93 -20.09 -5.17 -2.96
N PRO A 94 -20.07 -6.01 -4.01
CA PRO A 94 -21.22 -6.85 -4.38
C PRO A 94 -21.67 -7.77 -3.25
N SER A 95 -20.73 -8.42 -2.55
CA SER A 95 -21.08 -9.36 -1.47
C SER A 95 -21.52 -8.70 -0.16
N THR A 96 -21.33 -7.38 -0.02
CA THR A 96 -21.83 -6.61 1.14
C THR A 96 -23.18 -5.96 0.89
N ARG A 97 -23.86 -6.30 -0.22
CA ARG A 97 -25.09 -5.62 -0.68
C ARG A 97 -24.92 -4.10 -0.76
N GLN A 98 -23.72 -3.65 -1.17
CA GLN A 98 -23.33 -2.24 -1.24
C GLN A 98 -23.25 -1.49 0.10
N PHE A 99 -23.38 -2.16 1.25
CA PHE A 99 -23.11 -1.54 2.55
C PHE A 99 -21.62 -1.57 2.90
N TRP A 100 -21.19 -0.64 3.76
CA TRP A 100 -19.86 -0.67 4.35
C TRP A 100 -19.79 -1.77 5.42
N SER A 101 -18.76 -2.60 5.35
CA SER A 101 -18.51 -3.70 6.30
C SER A 101 -17.01 -3.85 6.56
N PHE A 102 -16.64 -4.48 7.66
CA PHE A 102 -15.25 -4.85 7.91
C PHE A 102 -14.83 -5.99 6.99
N ALA A 103 -13.56 -6.01 6.56
CA ALA A 103 -13.03 -7.04 5.68
C ALA A 103 -13.21 -8.45 6.25
N ARG A 104 -13.03 -8.63 7.57
CA ARG A 104 -13.25 -9.91 8.28
C ARG A 104 -14.70 -10.40 8.28
N GLN A 105 -15.68 -9.52 8.01
CA GLN A 105 -17.11 -9.84 7.96
C GLN A 105 -17.63 -9.93 6.53
N THR A 106 -16.80 -9.66 5.54
CA THR A 106 -17.20 -9.56 4.15
C THR A 106 -17.11 -10.92 3.45
N PRO A 107 -18.22 -11.49 2.94
CA PRO A 107 -18.20 -12.77 2.25
C PRO A 107 -17.26 -12.73 1.03
N GLY A 108 -16.41 -13.76 0.92
CA GLY A 108 -15.40 -13.90 -0.11
C GLY A 108 -14.17 -12.98 0.00
N VAL A 109 -14.11 -12.14 1.04
CA VAL A 109 -12.89 -11.38 1.38
C VAL A 109 -12.28 -11.86 2.68
N ALA A 110 -13.10 -12.20 3.68
CA ALA A 110 -12.61 -12.68 4.98
C ALA A 110 -11.71 -13.92 4.85
N ASN A 111 -12.04 -14.84 3.92
CA ASN A 111 -11.23 -16.03 3.68
C ASN A 111 -9.82 -15.68 3.17
N LEU A 112 -9.68 -14.60 2.39
CA LEU A 112 -8.38 -14.10 1.94
C LEU A 112 -7.49 -13.64 3.11
N LEU A 113 -8.11 -13.30 4.25
CA LEU A 113 -7.45 -12.92 5.50
C LEU A 113 -7.28 -14.11 6.45
N GLY A 114 -7.66 -15.33 6.02
CA GLY A 114 -7.55 -16.54 6.80
C GLY A 114 -8.70 -16.79 7.78
N GLU A 115 -9.83 -16.07 7.67
CA GLU A 115 -10.97 -16.19 8.60
C GLU A 115 -12.30 -16.42 7.87
N CYS A 116 -13.21 -17.18 8.48
CA CYS A 116 -14.59 -17.29 7.99
C CYS A 116 -15.40 -16.02 8.31
N HIS A 117 -16.06 -15.45 7.31
CA HIS A 117 -16.93 -14.27 7.50
C HIS A 117 -18.13 -14.50 8.46
N SER A 118 -18.58 -15.75 8.60
CA SER A 118 -19.77 -16.10 9.40
C SER A 118 -19.41 -16.54 10.81
N CYS A 119 -18.49 -17.49 10.98
CA CYS A 119 -18.14 -18.05 12.29
C CYS A 119 -16.76 -17.65 12.82
N HIS A 120 -16.01 -16.82 12.09
CA HIS A 120 -14.66 -16.32 12.44
C HIS A 120 -13.61 -17.38 12.78
N LYS A 121 -13.84 -18.66 12.42
CA LYS A 121 -12.84 -19.72 12.54
C LYS A 121 -11.80 -19.59 11.42
N PRO A 122 -10.55 -20.02 11.66
CA PRO A 122 -9.51 -19.99 10.64
C PRO A 122 -9.90 -20.84 9.43
N VAL A 123 -9.64 -20.33 8.23
CA VAL A 123 -9.88 -21.00 6.95
C VAL A 123 -8.72 -20.78 5.99
N MET A 124 -8.52 -21.70 5.05
CA MET A 124 -7.52 -21.50 4.00
C MET A 124 -8.01 -20.43 3.00
N PRO A 125 -7.14 -19.52 2.53
CA PRO A 125 -7.51 -18.50 1.54
C PRO A 125 -8.05 -19.06 0.23
N THR A 126 -7.66 -20.28 -0.13
CA THR A 126 -8.08 -20.99 -1.35
C THR A 126 -9.34 -21.83 -1.19
N SER A 127 -9.94 -21.89 0.01
CA SER A 127 -11.19 -22.62 0.22
C SER A 127 -12.36 -21.91 -0.47
N ASN A 128 -13.30 -22.70 -1.02
CA ASN A 128 -14.54 -22.18 -1.60
C ASN A 128 -15.69 -22.07 -0.58
N ALA A 129 -15.57 -22.73 0.57
CA ALA A 129 -16.52 -22.68 1.67
C ALA A 129 -15.83 -22.92 3.01
N CYS A 130 -16.47 -22.49 4.10
CA CYS A 130 -15.96 -22.73 5.45
C CYS A 130 -16.11 -24.21 5.84
N PRO A 131 -15.05 -24.89 6.32
CA PRO A 131 -15.17 -26.27 6.77
C PRO A 131 -16.10 -26.45 7.97
N ASN A 132 -16.21 -25.42 8.83
CA ASN A 132 -16.97 -25.46 10.07
C ASN A 132 -18.46 -25.12 9.93
N CYS A 133 -18.80 -24.00 9.29
CA CYS A 133 -20.20 -23.55 9.16
C CYS A 133 -20.76 -23.68 7.74
N LYS A 134 -19.97 -24.18 6.79
CA LYS A 134 -20.34 -24.35 5.36
C LYS A 134 -20.71 -23.06 4.63
N ALA A 135 -20.45 -21.89 5.20
CA ALA A 135 -20.66 -20.61 4.53
C ALA A 135 -19.82 -20.52 3.24
N SER A 136 -20.44 -20.14 2.14
CA SER A 136 -19.78 -20.01 0.83
C SER A 136 -18.86 -18.79 0.78
N PHE A 137 -17.73 -18.93 0.09
CA PHE A 137 -16.77 -17.86 -0.19
C PHE A 137 -16.77 -17.43 -1.66
N LEU A 138 -17.70 -17.96 -2.47
CA LEU A 138 -17.83 -17.58 -3.87
C LEU A 138 -18.23 -16.11 -3.99
N VAL A 139 -17.37 -15.33 -4.65
CA VAL A 139 -17.66 -13.96 -5.04
C VAL A 139 -18.20 -13.97 -6.47
N PRO A 140 -19.37 -13.38 -6.74
CA PRO A 140 -19.83 -13.20 -8.11
C PRO A 140 -18.77 -12.42 -8.90
N ASP A 141 -18.29 -13.02 -9.99
CA ASP A 141 -17.29 -12.41 -10.89
C ASP A 141 -17.95 -11.37 -11.81
N ASP A 142 -18.71 -10.45 -11.23
CA ASP A 142 -19.51 -9.49 -11.97
C ASP A 142 -18.79 -8.14 -12.10
N ARG A 143 -17.67 -8.15 -12.85
CA ARG A 143 -17.05 -6.92 -13.33
C ARG A 143 -17.87 -6.28 -14.47
N GLN A 144 -18.77 -7.05 -15.10
CA GLN A 144 -19.40 -6.69 -16.36
C GLN A 144 -20.66 -5.82 -16.22
N VAL A 145 -21.27 -5.72 -15.03
CA VAL A 145 -22.45 -4.87 -14.82
C VAL A 145 -22.15 -3.37 -14.64
N LEU A 146 -20.88 -2.95 -14.53
CA LEU A 146 -20.53 -1.54 -14.28
C LEU A 146 -20.32 -0.68 -15.54
N GLY A 147 -20.53 -1.21 -16.75
CA GLY A 147 -20.28 -0.46 -18.00
C GLY A 147 -18.81 -0.07 -18.21
N LEU A 148 -17.88 -0.73 -17.50
CA LEU A 148 -16.44 -0.56 -17.69
C LEU A 148 -16.02 -1.24 -18.99
N SER A 149 -15.11 -0.61 -19.74
CA SER A 149 -14.50 -1.23 -20.91
C SER A 149 -13.80 -2.56 -20.56
N PRO A 150 -13.68 -3.49 -21.52
CA PRO A 150 -12.94 -4.73 -21.34
C PRO A 150 -11.52 -4.49 -20.78
N VAL A 151 -11.00 -5.45 -20.01
CA VAL A 151 -9.59 -5.38 -19.56
C VAL A 151 -8.69 -5.48 -20.78
N HIS A 152 -7.89 -4.46 -21.02
CA HIS A 152 -6.85 -4.50 -22.05
C HIS A 152 -5.53 -4.86 -21.40
N LEU A 153 -4.91 -5.98 -21.79
CA LEU A 153 -3.58 -6.33 -21.30
C LEU A 153 -2.56 -5.26 -21.71
N LEU A 154 -1.75 -4.81 -20.76
CA LEU A 154 -0.75 -3.78 -21.02
C LEU A 154 0.61 -4.41 -21.31
N PRO A 155 1.50 -3.70 -22.02
CA PRO A 155 2.88 -4.14 -22.20
C PRO A 155 3.54 -4.43 -20.84
N GLY A 156 3.98 -5.69 -20.64
CA GLY A 156 4.63 -6.17 -19.42
C GLY A 156 3.71 -6.90 -18.42
N ASP A 157 2.38 -6.86 -18.60
CA ASP A 157 1.45 -7.58 -17.69
C ASP A 157 1.27 -9.07 -18.07
N ALA A 158 1.54 -9.44 -19.33
CA ALA A 158 1.47 -10.80 -19.84
C ALA A 158 2.51 -11.01 -20.95
N ASP A 159 2.77 -12.27 -21.29
CA ASP A 159 3.55 -12.64 -22.46
C ASP A 159 2.89 -12.17 -23.76
N ALA A 160 3.70 -11.91 -24.78
CA ALA A 160 3.23 -11.36 -26.04
C ALA A 160 2.15 -12.24 -26.70
N GLU A 161 2.20 -13.56 -26.50
CA GLU A 161 1.23 -14.50 -27.05
C GLU A 161 -0.14 -14.38 -26.36
N THR A 162 -0.17 -14.28 -25.03
CA THR A 162 -1.41 -14.01 -24.29
C THR A 162 -2.01 -12.65 -24.64
N ILE A 163 -1.17 -11.63 -24.85
CA ILE A 163 -1.63 -10.31 -25.34
C ILE A 163 -2.27 -10.46 -26.72
N ALA A 164 -1.60 -11.13 -27.66
CA ALA A 164 -2.13 -11.37 -29.01
C ALA A 164 -3.45 -12.16 -28.99
N ARG A 165 -3.56 -13.19 -28.14
CA ARG A 165 -4.78 -13.98 -27.97
C ARG A 165 -5.93 -13.16 -27.41
N SER A 166 -5.65 -12.30 -26.42
CA SER A 166 -6.66 -11.39 -25.86
C SER A 166 -7.19 -10.38 -26.88
N LEU A 167 -6.30 -9.86 -27.74
CA LEU A 167 -6.66 -8.94 -28.82
C LEU A 167 -7.42 -9.64 -29.95
N ALA A 168 -7.04 -10.89 -30.27
CA ALA A 168 -7.70 -11.69 -31.31
C ALA A 168 -9.11 -12.14 -30.90
N GLY A 169 -9.32 -12.48 -29.63
CA GLY A 169 -10.62 -12.93 -29.11
C GLY A 169 -11.70 -11.85 -29.02
N HIS A 170 -11.34 -10.57 -29.17
CA HIS A 170 -12.25 -9.42 -29.09
C HIS A 170 -12.58 -8.78 -30.44
N GLN A 171 -12.20 -9.40 -31.56
CA GLN A 171 -12.93 -9.12 -32.80
C GLN A 171 -14.34 -9.65 -32.59
N ALA A 172 -15.25 -8.77 -32.15
CA ALA A 172 -16.68 -8.95 -32.35
C ALA A 172 -16.81 -9.45 -33.79
N PRO A 173 -17.43 -10.63 -34.02
CA PRO A 173 -17.52 -11.18 -35.36
C PRO A 173 -18.01 -10.06 -36.25
N LEU A 174 -17.16 -9.66 -37.23
CA LEU A 174 -17.52 -8.63 -38.20
C LEU A 174 -18.95 -8.97 -38.62
N PRO A 175 -19.90 -8.02 -38.54
CA PRO A 175 -21.29 -8.31 -38.86
C PRO A 175 -21.24 -9.03 -40.20
N ARG A 176 -21.60 -10.33 -40.21
CA ARG A 176 -21.60 -11.13 -41.44
C ARG A 176 -22.37 -10.25 -42.41
N PRO A 177 -21.78 -9.85 -43.56
CA PRO A 177 -22.48 -9.02 -44.52
C PRO A 177 -23.83 -9.69 -44.71
N ALA A 178 -24.90 -8.98 -44.31
CA ALA A 178 -26.21 -9.57 -44.13
C ALA A 178 -26.47 -10.43 -45.36
N ALA A 179 -26.51 -11.75 -45.17
CA ALA A 179 -26.83 -12.64 -46.26
C ALA A 179 -28.14 -12.10 -46.80
N VAL A 180 -28.13 -11.65 -48.06
CA VAL A 180 -29.29 -11.11 -48.74
C VAL A 180 -30.38 -12.12 -48.52
N VAL A 181 -31.31 -11.81 -47.60
CA VAL A 181 -32.42 -12.70 -47.28
C VAL A 181 -33.18 -12.81 -48.60
N PRO A 182 -33.23 -13.99 -49.25
CA PRO A 182 -34.05 -14.16 -50.42
C PRO A 182 -35.46 -13.77 -49.99
N ALA A 183 -36.09 -12.85 -50.73
CA ALA A 183 -37.43 -12.38 -50.43
C ALA A 183 -38.35 -13.60 -50.21
N LEU A 184 -38.70 -13.85 -48.95
CA LEU A 184 -39.61 -14.92 -48.57
C LEU A 184 -40.98 -14.53 -49.09
N ASN A 185 -41.53 -15.42 -49.92
CA ASN A 185 -42.91 -15.43 -50.35
C ASN A 185 -43.81 -15.21 -49.13
N PRO A 186 -44.85 -14.35 -49.19
CA PRO A 186 -45.72 -14.10 -48.05
C PRO A 186 -46.41 -15.40 -47.63
N GLU A 187 -46.08 -15.85 -46.42
CA GLU A 187 -46.70 -17.02 -45.80
C GLU A 187 -48.13 -16.65 -45.37
N PRO A 188 -49.13 -17.49 -45.67
CA PRO A 188 -50.53 -17.21 -45.37
C PRO A 188 -50.76 -17.14 -43.85
N VAL A 189 -51.44 -16.08 -43.43
CA VAL A 189 -51.84 -15.82 -42.05
C VAL A 189 -52.61 -17.03 -41.50
N PRO A 190 -52.13 -17.72 -40.44
CA PRO A 190 -52.87 -18.79 -39.81
C PRO A 190 -54.08 -18.23 -39.05
N ALA A 191 -55.21 -18.91 -39.19
CA ALA A 191 -56.47 -18.59 -38.53
C ALA A 191 -56.38 -18.69 -36.99
N PRO A 192 -57.28 -18.03 -36.24
CA PRO A 192 -57.26 -18.02 -34.78
C PRO A 192 -57.45 -19.44 -34.24
N ILE A 193 -56.46 -19.93 -33.48
CA ILE A 193 -56.55 -21.20 -32.76
C ILE A 193 -57.19 -20.90 -31.40
N ASP A 194 -58.31 -21.56 -31.12
CA ASP A 194 -58.98 -21.51 -29.83
C ASP A 194 -58.04 -21.93 -28.68
N PRO A 195 -58.13 -21.29 -27.50
CA PRO A 195 -57.23 -21.56 -26.39
C PRO A 195 -57.39 -23.00 -25.90
N ALA A 196 -56.33 -23.78 -26.03
CA ALA A 196 -56.27 -25.15 -25.51
C ALA A 196 -56.43 -25.16 -23.97
N PRO A 197 -57.12 -26.16 -23.41
CA PRO A 197 -57.31 -26.28 -21.97
C PRO A 197 -55.96 -26.48 -21.26
N VAL A 198 -55.75 -25.67 -20.21
CA VAL A 198 -54.57 -25.72 -19.35
C VAL A 198 -54.49 -27.11 -18.69
N PRO A 199 -53.42 -27.89 -18.91
CA PRO A 199 -53.28 -29.19 -18.27
C PRO A 199 -53.03 -29.00 -16.76
N GLU A 200 -53.78 -29.78 -15.99
CA GLU A 200 -53.73 -29.85 -14.53
C GLU A 200 -52.33 -30.30 -14.06
N PRO A 201 -51.74 -29.65 -13.05
CA PRO A 201 -50.36 -29.91 -12.65
C PRO A 201 -50.24 -31.30 -12.02
N GLN A 202 -49.53 -32.19 -12.71
CA GLN A 202 -49.15 -33.48 -12.14
C GLN A 202 -48.01 -33.28 -11.15
N VAL A 203 -48.28 -33.57 -9.87
CA VAL A 203 -47.29 -33.62 -8.81
C VAL A 203 -46.44 -34.87 -9.04
N ILE A 204 -45.28 -34.69 -9.66
CA ILE A 204 -44.25 -35.72 -9.74
C ILE A 204 -43.53 -35.71 -8.39
N VAL A 205 -43.81 -36.73 -7.58
CA VAL A 205 -43.02 -37.05 -6.38
C VAL A 205 -41.81 -37.82 -6.88
N GLU A 206 -40.68 -37.14 -7.07
CA GLU A 206 -39.39 -37.82 -7.29
C GLU A 206 -38.90 -38.39 -5.95
N GLU A 207 -38.79 -39.72 -5.90
CA GLU A 207 -38.13 -40.46 -4.83
C GLU A 207 -36.62 -40.14 -4.87
N PRO A 208 -35.99 -39.78 -3.75
CA PRO A 208 -34.55 -39.55 -3.71
C PRO A 208 -33.79 -40.87 -3.86
N GLU A 209 -33.15 -41.04 -5.01
CA GLU A 209 -32.15 -42.07 -5.27
C GLU A 209 -30.91 -41.79 -4.42
N TRP A 210 -30.71 -42.59 -3.37
CA TRP A 210 -29.52 -42.55 -2.54
C TRP A 210 -28.35 -43.12 -3.33
N ILE A 211 -27.49 -42.24 -3.85
CA ILE A 211 -26.19 -42.61 -4.40
C ILE A 211 -25.27 -42.90 -3.21
N GLU A 212 -24.99 -44.18 -2.98
CA GLU A 212 -23.91 -44.62 -2.10
C GLU A 212 -22.58 -44.28 -2.80
N GLU A 213 -21.94 -43.18 -2.40
CA GLU A 213 -20.57 -42.86 -2.80
C GLU A 213 -19.62 -43.85 -2.11
N GLU A 214 -19.12 -44.83 -2.87
CA GLU A 214 -18.01 -45.69 -2.49
C GLU A 214 -16.74 -44.84 -2.28
N ASP A 215 -16.28 -44.81 -1.02
CA ASP A 215 -15.07 -44.14 -0.55
C ASP A 215 -13.83 -44.98 -0.94
N ASP A 216 -13.46 -44.96 -2.21
CA ASP A 216 -12.19 -45.50 -2.71
C ASP A 216 -11.05 -44.50 -2.48
N SER A 217 -10.69 -44.31 -1.21
CA SER A 217 -9.48 -43.60 -0.81
C SER A 217 -8.26 -44.53 -0.88
N GLU A 218 -7.83 -44.88 -2.10
CA GLU A 218 -6.54 -45.54 -2.31
C GLU A 218 -5.38 -44.61 -1.89
N PRO A 219 -4.47 -45.05 -1.00
CA PRO A 219 -3.31 -44.28 -0.60
C PRO A 219 -2.29 -44.22 -1.76
N THR A 220 -2.34 -43.15 -2.54
CA THR A 220 -1.37 -42.88 -3.61
C THR A 220 0.05 -42.79 -3.03
N SER A 221 0.92 -43.69 -3.51
CA SER A 221 2.30 -43.92 -3.07
C SER A 221 3.30 -42.81 -3.48
N GLY A 222 2.84 -41.57 -3.66
CA GLY A 222 3.66 -40.42 -4.09
C GLY A 222 4.45 -39.72 -2.97
N SER A 223 4.32 -40.15 -1.71
CA SER A 223 4.77 -39.39 -0.53
C SER A 223 6.26 -39.55 -0.16
N ARG A 224 7.04 -40.38 -0.86
CA ARG A 224 8.47 -40.53 -0.50
C ARG A 224 9.34 -39.38 -1.01
N VAL A 225 9.01 -38.78 -2.15
CA VAL A 225 9.79 -37.64 -2.70
C VAL A 225 9.50 -36.36 -1.93
N GLY A 226 8.24 -36.12 -1.55
CA GLY A 226 7.85 -34.92 -0.78
C GLY A 226 8.51 -34.86 0.61
N VAL A 227 8.59 -36.00 1.31
CA VAL A 227 9.26 -36.08 2.62
C VAL A 227 10.76 -35.82 2.51
N VAL A 228 11.43 -36.36 1.49
CA VAL A 228 12.87 -36.13 1.27
C VAL A 228 13.16 -34.66 0.97
N VAL A 229 12.34 -33.99 0.15
CA VAL A 229 12.50 -32.56 -0.15
C VAL A 229 12.27 -31.70 1.10
N ALA A 230 11.25 -32.01 1.91
CA ALA A 230 10.97 -31.27 3.13
C ALA A 230 12.12 -31.36 4.16
N VAL A 231 12.72 -32.56 4.31
CA VAL A 231 13.88 -32.76 5.20
C VAL A 231 15.09 -31.97 4.69
N LEU A 232 15.36 -31.97 3.39
CA LEU A 232 16.48 -31.23 2.80
C LEU A 232 16.35 -29.71 3.02
N VAL A 233 15.15 -29.15 2.82
CA VAL A 233 14.89 -27.73 3.08
C VAL A 233 15.11 -27.38 4.55
N PHE A 234 14.66 -28.25 5.47
CA PHE A 234 14.85 -28.05 6.91
C PHE A 234 16.33 -28.04 7.31
N VAL A 235 17.15 -28.94 6.75
CA VAL A 235 18.60 -28.99 7.02
C VAL A 235 19.31 -27.73 6.51
N VAL A 236 18.95 -27.22 5.32
CA VAL A 236 19.52 -25.98 4.77
C VAL A 236 19.15 -24.77 5.62
N MET A 237 17.92 -24.70 6.12
CA MET A 237 17.50 -23.58 6.99
C MET A 237 18.20 -23.61 8.36
N MET A 238 18.34 -24.79 8.97
CA MET A 238 19.03 -24.93 10.25
C MET A 238 20.53 -24.62 10.16
N SER A 239 21.18 -25.02 9.05
CA SER A 239 22.59 -24.67 8.82
C SER A 239 22.79 -23.18 8.53
N GLY A 240 21.89 -22.54 7.78
CA GLY A 240 21.92 -21.08 7.57
C GLY A 240 21.78 -20.28 8.87
N ALA A 241 20.86 -20.68 9.76
CA ALA A 241 20.67 -20.04 11.06
C ALA A 241 21.90 -20.22 11.97
N GLY A 242 22.53 -21.40 11.96
CA GLY A 242 23.75 -21.67 12.72
C GLY A 242 24.94 -20.81 12.27
N ILE A 243 25.15 -20.68 10.95
CA ILE A 243 26.22 -19.84 10.38
C ILE A 243 25.99 -18.37 10.74
N TRP A 244 24.76 -17.89 10.63
CA TRP A 244 24.43 -16.51 11.00
C TRP A 244 24.65 -16.22 12.49
N ALA A 245 24.21 -17.13 13.38
CA ALA A 245 24.42 -17.00 14.81
C ALA A 245 25.92 -17.04 15.19
N TRP A 246 26.70 -17.90 14.54
CA TRP A 246 28.16 -17.97 14.75
C TRP A 246 28.85 -16.68 14.33
N LEU A 247 28.57 -16.16 13.13
CA LEU A 247 29.12 -14.88 12.67
C LEU A 247 28.75 -13.71 13.60
N HIS A 248 27.51 -13.71 14.10
CA HIS A 248 27.05 -12.69 15.04
C HIS A 248 27.77 -12.79 16.39
N LEU A 249 28.03 -13.99 16.92
CA LEU A 249 28.78 -14.17 18.17
C LEU A 249 30.28 -13.85 18.02
N SER A 250 30.91 -14.23 16.92
CA SER A 250 32.33 -13.93 16.66
C SER A 250 32.58 -12.43 16.53
N SER A 251 31.65 -11.67 15.96
CA SER A 251 31.78 -10.21 15.85
C SER A 251 31.82 -9.47 17.19
N ARG A 252 31.29 -10.09 18.27
CA ARG A 252 31.28 -9.48 19.60
C ARG A 252 32.57 -9.71 20.39
N THR A 253 33.38 -10.71 20.04
CA THR A 253 34.58 -11.04 20.82
C THR A 253 35.73 -10.06 20.54
N ASP A 254 35.76 -9.41 19.39
CA ASP A 254 36.80 -8.43 19.05
C ASP A 254 36.66 -7.09 19.77
N GLN A 255 35.47 -6.76 20.30
CA GLN A 255 35.26 -5.45 20.95
C GLN A 255 35.79 -5.38 22.39
N THR A 256 36.05 -6.50 23.05
CA THR A 256 36.49 -6.50 24.46
C THR A 256 38.01 -6.34 24.61
N ALA A 257 38.78 -6.44 23.53
CA ALA A 257 40.26 -6.43 23.60
C ALA A 257 40.91 -5.04 23.43
N GLN A 258 40.15 -3.96 23.24
CA GLN A 258 40.72 -2.62 22.97
C GLN A 258 40.61 -1.60 24.12
N SER A 259 40.19 -2.00 25.32
CA SER A 259 40.04 -1.09 26.47
C SER A 259 41.00 -1.39 27.61
N GLU A 260 42.31 -1.44 27.34
CA GLU A 260 43.32 -1.28 28.39
C GLU A 260 44.39 -0.29 27.93
N THR A 261 44.16 0.99 28.21
CA THR A 261 45.21 2.01 28.19
C THR A 261 45.92 2.04 29.55
N PRO A 262 47.25 1.94 29.63
CA PRO A 262 47.98 1.98 30.88
C PRO A 262 48.04 3.40 31.46
N VAL A 263 47.57 3.56 32.70
CA VAL A 263 47.65 4.78 33.50
C VAL A 263 49.11 5.02 33.92
N LYS A 264 49.65 6.18 33.54
CA LYS A 264 51.00 6.64 33.93
C LYS A 264 50.89 7.63 35.09
N SER A 265 51.40 7.24 36.26
CA SER A 265 51.53 8.09 37.46
C SER A 265 52.56 9.22 37.28
N PRO A 266 52.36 10.41 37.89
CA PRO A 266 53.35 11.49 37.90
C PRO A 266 54.25 11.43 39.15
N SER A 267 55.54 11.72 38.94
CA SER A 267 56.58 11.92 39.95
C SER A 267 57.08 13.37 39.92
N ALA A 268 57.63 13.80 41.06
CA ALA A 268 57.68 15.17 41.58
C ALA A 268 58.87 16.08 41.13
N ARG A 269 58.74 17.38 41.53
CA ARG A 269 59.75 18.48 41.70
C ARG A 269 60.25 19.21 40.44
N GLU A 270 60.52 20.54 40.38
CA GLU A 270 60.34 21.78 41.18
C GLU A 270 60.84 22.97 40.28
N PRO A 271 61.02 24.26 40.70
CA PRO A 271 60.22 25.41 40.23
C PRO A 271 61.00 26.57 39.52
N GLU A 272 60.25 27.55 38.98
CA GLU A 272 60.55 29.00 38.79
C GLU A 272 59.51 29.55 37.77
N ALA A 273 58.93 30.75 37.79
CA ALA A 273 58.69 31.83 38.72
C ALA A 273 57.74 32.81 37.99
N VAL A 274 57.09 33.72 38.73
CA VAL A 274 56.58 35.05 38.33
C VAL A 274 55.07 35.23 37.98
N VAL A 275 54.32 35.61 39.04
CA VAL A 275 53.45 36.80 39.25
C VAL A 275 52.08 36.98 38.54
N ASP A 276 51.15 37.44 39.39
CA ASP A 276 49.83 38.13 39.25
C ASP A 276 48.54 37.29 39.21
N GLU A 277 47.79 37.16 40.32
CA GLU A 277 46.81 38.13 40.93
C GLU A 277 45.68 38.48 39.94
N LEU A 278 44.37 38.29 40.18
CA LEU A 278 43.56 38.44 41.39
C LEU A 278 42.16 37.81 41.17
N LEU A 279 41.60 37.26 42.26
CA LEU A 279 40.17 37.18 42.67
C LEU A 279 39.24 36.28 41.85
N GLY A 280 38.69 35.18 42.38
CA GLY A 280 37.86 35.06 43.61
C GLY A 280 36.41 34.92 43.14
N ASP A 281 35.48 34.13 43.65
CA ASP A 281 35.29 33.24 44.80
C ASP A 281 34.14 32.30 44.35
N GLU A 282 34.17 30.99 44.58
CA GLU A 282 33.92 30.29 45.85
C GLU A 282 32.43 29.95 46.07
N LEU A 283 32.26 28.69 46.53
CA LEU A 283 31.10 28.00 47.10
C LEU A 283 30.02 27.46 46.15
N ALA A 284 29.48 26.24 46.33
CA ALA A 284 29.88 24.94 46.90
C ALA A 284 28.56 24.17 47.11
N SER A 285 28.63 22.85 46.91
CA SER A 285 27.88 21.80 47.61
C SER A 285 26.35 21.90 47.75
N ALA A 286 25.66 20.89 47.21
CA ALA A 286 24.96 19.93 48.06
C ALA A 286 24.58 18.66 47.28
N THR A 287 25.15 17.54 47.70
CA THR A 287 24.59 16.19 47.60
C THR A 287 23.31 16.09 48.44
N THR A 288 22.25 15.49 47.90
CA THR A 288 21.31 14.65 48.66
C THR A 288 20.70 13.58 47.77
N THR A 289 20.45 12.46 48.40
CA THR A 289 20.00 11.15 47.93
C THR A 289 18.48 10.99 47.93
N ASP A 290 18.06 9.87 47.32
CA ASP A 290 16.91 8.99 47.62
C ASP A 290 15.47 9.35 47.25
N ASP A 291 14.82 8.28 46.73
CA ASP A 291 13.44 7.80 46.88
C ASP A 291 12.28 8.81 46.82
N ASP A 292 11.26 8.52 45.99
CA ASP A 292 10.14 7.71 46.48
C ASP A 292 9.16 7.37 45.35
N THR A 293 8.61 6.18 45.50
CA THR A 293 7.51 5.59 44.75
C THR A 293 6.21 6.27 45.16
N THR A 294 5.30 6.59 44.24
CA THR A 294 3.86 6.53 44.58
C THR A 294 2.96 6.35 43.37
N ASP A 295 2.41 5.16 43.37
CA ASP A 295 1.20 4.70 42.71
C ASP A 295 0.00 5.54 43.17
N VAL A 296 -0.78 6.10 42.24
CA VAL A 296 -2.06 6.75 42.57
C VAL A 296 -3.16 6.18 41.68
N ALA A 297 -3.90 5.26 42.29
CA ALA A 297 -5.17 4.74 41.82
C ALA A 297 -6.18 5.87 41.54
N ARG A 298 -6.83 5.78 40.38
CA ARG A 298 -7.90 6.68 39.94
C ARG A 298 -9.25 6.07 40.32
N PRO A 299 -10.11 6.74 41.11
CA PRO A 299 -11.41 6.19 41.46
C PRO A 299 -12.44 6.45 40.35
N ASP A 300 -13.29 5.44 40.16
CA ASP A 300 -14.48 5.44 39.32
C ASP A 300 -15.45 6.56 39.70
N ARG A 301 -16.02 7.23 38.69
CA ARG A 301 -17.18 8.11 38.85
C ARG A 301 -18.42 7.45 38.25
N PRO A 302 -19.57 7.50 38.95
CA PRO A 302 -20.84 6.98 38.46
C PRO A 302 -21.42 7.90 37.38
N ILE A 303 -21.98 7.30 36.34
CA ILE A 303 -22.71 7.99 35.27
C ILE A 303 -24.19 8.02 35.67
N ASP A 304 -24.62 9.17 36.19
CA ASP A 304 -26.05 9.47 36.35
C ASP A 304 -26.65 9.95 35.03
N ARG A 305 -27.83 9.40 34.77
CA ARG A 305 -28.63 9.52 33.57
C ARG A 305 -29.86 10.37 33.89
N ALA A 306 -29.98 11.56 33.31
CA ALA A 306 -31.25 12.20 32.95
C ALA A 306 -30.98 13.64 32.47
N GLY A 307 -31.49 13.99 31.30
CA GLY A 307 -31.38 15.33 30.75
C GLY A 307 -32.00 15.40 29.37
N ASP A 308 -33.34 15.35 29.35
CA ASP A 308 -34.17 15.79 28.23
C ASP A 308 -33.88 17.27 27.95
N GLY A 309 -33.55 17.59 26.71
CA GLY A 309 -32.99 18.89 26.34
C GLY A 309 -33.02 19.11 24.83
N THR A 310 -34.11 19.74 24.39
CA THR A 310 -34.35 20.39 23.11
C THR A 310 -33.07 20.92 22.44
N ILE A 311 -32.68 20.33 21.31
CA ILE A 311 -31.58 20.83 20.48
C ILE A 311 -32.10 22.01 19.65
N ALA A 312 -31.68 23.21 20.03
CA ALA A 312 -31.76 24.40 19.19
C ALA A 312 -30.62 24.34 18.15
N ASP A 313 -30.99 24.53 16.88
CA ASP A 313 -30.08 24.66 15.74
C ASP A 313 -29.15 25.87 15.91
N GLY A 314 -27.99 25.64 16.50
CA GLY A 314 -26.86 26.56 16.49
C GLY A 314 -25.83 26.10 15.47
N VAL A 315 -25.86 26.69 14.27
CA VAL A 315 -24.77 26.58 13.29
C VAL A 315 -23.52 27.22 13.90
N GLN A 316 -22.67 26.39 14.52
CA GLN A 316 -21.33 26.80 14.93
C GLN A 316 -20.49 26.99 13.67
N THR A 317 -20.27 28.25 13.30
CA THR A 317 -19.22 28.63 12.36
C THR A 317 -17.88 28.19 12.94
N VAL A 318 -17.31 27.12 12.38
CA VAL A 318 -15.96 26.65 12.70
C VAL A 318 -14.99 27.79 12.38
N PRO A 319 -14.25 28.35 13.36
CA PRO A 319 -13.33 29.43 13.09
C PRO A 319 -12.24 28.94 12.14
N ASP A 320 -12.02 29.71 11.07
CA ASP A 320 -10.99 29.53 10.07
C ASP A 320 -9.62 29.41 10.75
N ARG A 321 -9.13 28.17 10.89
CA ARG A 321 -7.83 27.91 11.50
C ARG A 321 -6.77 28.30 10.49
N THR A 322 -6.19 29.48 10.69
CA THR A 322 -4.98 29.91 9.99
C THR A 322 -3.95 28.79 10.09
N PRO A 323 -3.36 28.33 8.97
CA PRO A 323 -2.42 27.22 8.99
C PRO A 323 -1.25 27.57 9.91
N THR A 324 -1.14 26.86 11.03
CA THR A 324 0.00 27.00 11.94
C THR A 324 1.27 26.71 11.16
N ARG A 325 2.18 27.69 11.14
CA ARG A 325 3.52 27.55 10.57
C ARG A 325 4.13 26.22 11.08
N PRO A 326 4.69 25.37 10.19
CA PRO A 326 5.31 24.11 10.58
C PRO A 326 6.32 24.37 11.69
N ARG A 327 6.37 23.49 12.71
CA ARG A 327 7.39 23.59 13.75
C ARG A 327 8.76 23.38 13.08
N GLU A 328 9.79 24.01 13.60
CA GLU A 328 11.15 23.92 13.05
C GLU A 328 11.64 22.45 12.93
N ALA A 329 11.27 21.60 13.90
CA ALA A 329 11.51 20.16 13.87
C ALA A 329 10.83 19.43 12.68
N ASP A 330 9.70 19.93 12.18
CA ASP A 330 9.01 19.35 11.02
C ASP A 330 9.77 19.69 9.73
N ILE A 331 10.38 20.87 9.65
CA ILE A 331 11.14 21.32 8.48
C ILE A 331 12.40 20.47 8.32
N GLU A 332 13.15 20.27 9.41
CA GLU A 332 14.37 19.46 9.40
C GLU A 332 14.07 18.00 9.03
N ARG A 333 12.98 17.45 9.56
CA ARG A 333 12.52 16.09 9.23
C ARG A 333 12.15 15.96 7.75
N LEU A 334 11.42 16.92 7.19
CA LEU A 334 11.03 16.91 5.78
C LEU A 334 12.24 17.07 4.85
N ALA A 335 13.24 17.88 5.24
CA ALA A 335 14.49 18.00 4.51
C ALA A 335 15.28 16.67 4.51
N TYR A 336 15.39 16.03 5.67
CA TYR A 336 16.01 14.71 5.80
C TYR A 336 15.34 13.65 4.90
N ASP A 337 14.01 13.57 4.94
CA ASP A 337 13.23 12.62 4.13
C ASP A 337 13.40 12.89 2.63
N ARG A 338 13.44 14.16 2.21
CA ARG A 338 13.65 14.55 0.81
C ARG A 338 15.02 14.09 0.29
N ILE A 339 16.08 14.26 1.09
CA ILE A 339 17.44 13.80 0.72
C ILE A 339 17.48 12.28 0.63
N LEU A 340 16.89 11.55 1.58
CA LEU A 340 16.86 10.09 1.54
C LEU A 340 16.13 9.55 0.31
N ILE A 341 14.99 10.12 -0.05
CA ILE A 341 14.24 9.75 -1.27
C ILE A 341 15.10 10.02 -2.51
N GLY A 342 15.71 11.21 -2.60
CA GLY A 342 16.59 11.57 -3.73
C GLY A 342 17.80 10.65 -3.88
N ILE A 343 18.41 10.22 -2.76
CA ILE A 343 19.49 9.21 -2.77
C ILE A 343 18.94 7.87 -3.25
N ALA A 344 17.81 7.38 -2.72
CA ALA A 344 17.28 6.08 -3.11
C ALA A 344 16.94 6.00 -4.61
N GLU A 345 16.32 7.05 -5.15
CA GLU A 345 15.96 7.16 -6.56
C GLU A 345 17.18 7.40 -7.47
N GLY A 346 18.31 7.85 -6.93
CA GLY A 346 19.48 8.24 -7.72
C GLY A 346 19.26 9.51 -8.55
N SER A 347 18.27 10.31 -8.17
CA SER A 347 17.88 11.56 -8.84
C SER A 347 18.59 12.79 -8.29
N LEU A 348 19.23 12.66 -7.12
CA LEU A 348 19.91 13.76 -6.43
C LEU A 348 21.34 13.95 -6.94
N ASP A 349 21.61 15.10 -7.56
CA ASP A 349 22.95 15.54 -7.94
C ASP A 349 23.71 16.15 -6.75
N GLU A 350 25.02 16.36 -6.90
CA GLU A 350 25.87 16.87 -5.83
C GLU A 350 25.45 18.27 -5.34
N PRO A 351 25.11 19.25 -6.23
CA PRO A 351 24.59 20.53 -5.79
C PRO A 351 23.25 20.40 -5.03
N GLY A 352 22.35 19.52 -5.47
CA GLY A 352 21.08 19.26 -4.79
C GLY A 352 21.26 18.63 -3.41
N LEU A 353 22.26 17.76 -3.25
CA LEU A 353 22.65 17.21 -1.95
C LEU A 353 23.17 18.32 -1.03
N GLU A 354 24.11 19.15 -1.48
CA GLU A 354 24.68 20.22 -0.64
C GLU A 354 23.63 21.24 -0.19
N ALA A 355 22.71 21.61 -1.07
CA ALA A 355 21.57 22.46 -0.72
C ALA A 355 20.68 21.82 0.35
N GLY A 356 20.35 20.53 0.21
CA GLY A 356 19.57 19.80 1.20
C GLY A 356 20.27 19.67 2.55
N LEU A 357 21.59 19.44 2.55
CA LEU A 357 22.38 19.28 3.78
C LEU A 357 22.39 20.55 4.65
N LEU A 358 22.22 21.74 4.07
CA LEU A 358 22.10 22.99 4.83
C LEU A 358 20.81 23.06 5.66
N GLU A 359 19.74 22.38 5.22
CA GLU A 359 18.43 22.33 5.90
C GLU A 359 18.36 21.28 7.02
N VAL A 360 19.39 20.42 7.16
CA VAL A 360 19.42 19.32 8.13
C VAL A 360 20.44 19.60 9.25
N GLY A 361 20.15 19.12 10.47
CA GLY A 361 21.05 19.12 11.62
C GLY A 361 22.44 18.57 11.29
N SER A 362 23.47 19.17 11.88
CA SER A 362 24.87 18.91 11.56
C SER A 362 25.28 17.46 11.80
N GLU A 363 24.66 16.78 12.76
CA GLU A 363 24.89 15.40 13.13
C GLU A 363 24.47 14.40 12.04
N ARG A 364 23.51 14.77 11.18
CA ARG A 364 23.00 13.90 10.11
C ARG A 364 23.71 14.08 8.77
N ARG A 365 24.51 15.15 8.62
CA ARG A 365 25.13 15.50 7.33
C ARG A 365 26.14 14.46 6.84
N ALA A 366 27.04 14.01 7.71
CA ALA A 366 28.06 13.02 7.36
C ALA A 366 27.49 11.63 7.00
N PRO A 367 26.50 11.08 7.74
CA PRO A 367 25.79 9.86 7.31
C PRO A 367 25.13 9.97 5.93
N LEU A 368 24.43 11.08 5.65
CA LEU A 368 23.74 11.30 4.37
C LEU A 368 24.73 11.39 3.20
N ARG A 369 25.86 12.09 3.38
CA ARG A 369 26.92 12.17 2.36
C ARG A 369 27.49 10.79 2.02
N ARG A 370 27.79 9.97 3.03
CA ARG A 370 28.25 8.57 2.84
C ARG A 370 27.22 7.67 2.15
N LEU A 371 25.92 7.91 2.35
CA LEU A 371 24.86 7.19 1.64
C LEU A 371 24.81 7.60 0.16
N TRP A 372 24.86 8.89 -0.12
CA TRP A 372 24.88 9.42 -1.47
C TRP A 372 26.11 8.94 -2.26
N GLU A 373 27.31 9.01 -1.68
CA GLU A 373 28.55 8.55 -2.33
C GLU A 373 28.47 7.07 -2.74
N ARG A 374 27.96 6.21 -1.84
CA ARG A 374 27.76 4.78 -2.13
C ARG A 374 26.78 4.57 -3.28
N ARG A 375 25.67 5.31 -3.31
CA ARG A 375 24.69 5.22 -4.40
C ARG A 375 25.26 5.74 -5.72
N ALA A 376 25.96 6.86 -5.71
CA ALA A 376 26.60 7.43 -6.89
C ALA A 376 27.67 6.48 -7.47
N ALA A 377 28.42 5.78 -6.62
CA ALA A 377 29.34 4.72 -7.04
C ALA A 377 28.58 3.54 -7.69
N GLN A 378 27.48 3.09 -7.08
CA GLN A 378 26.65 2.02 -7.63
C GLN A 378 26.07 2.37 -9.02
N ILE A 379 25.57 3.58 -9.19
CA ILE A 379 25.04 4.06 -10.49
C ILE A 379 26.15 4.14 -11.54
N ARG A 380 27.35 4.58 -11.15
CA ARG A 380 28.53 4.60 -12.05
C ARG A 380 28.91 3.19 -12.51
N LEU A 381 28.97 2.22 -11.60
CA LEU A 381 29.26 0.82 -11.95
C LEU A 381 28.20 0.25 -12.91
N GLY A 382 26.92 0.49 -12.62
CA GLY A 382 25.82 0.05 -13.50
C GLY A 382 25.86 0.66 -14.91
N ARG A 383 26.38 1.90 -15.07
CA ARG A 383 26.57 2.52 -16.40
C ARG A 383 27.76 1.96 -17.17
N LEU A 384 28.77 1.44 -16.48
CA LEU A 384 29.95 0.83 -17.10
C LEU A 384 29.73 -0.64 -17.49
N GLY A 385 28.59 -1.23 -17.11
CA GLY A 385 28.27 -2.62 -17.43
C GLY A 385 29.14 -3.65 -16.72
N VAL A 386 29.69 -3.28 -15.55
CA VAL A 386 30.53 -4.14 -14.70
C VAL A 386 29.69 -4.90 -13.69
#